data_AF-A0A924IUF1-F1
#
_entry.id   AF-A0A924IUF1-F1
#
_cell.length_a   1.000
_cell.length_b   1.000
_cell.length_c   1.000
_cell.angle_alpha   90.00
_cell.angle_beta   90.00
_cell.angle_gamma   90.00
#
_symmetry.space_group_name_H-M   'P 1'
#
loop_
_entity.id
_entity.type
_entity.pdbx_description
1 polymer ?
#
loop_
_entity_poly.entity_id
_entity_poly.type
_entity_poly.pdbx_seq_one_letter_code
_entity_poly.pdbx_strand_id
1 'polypeptide(L)' 'QLHTHIMNIKGWLRGIHHKCSPERLQSYLNEYHFRFNRRWFMNSIYHKLMVRCILEKPMPYGKLRV' A
#
# COMPACT_ATOMS: atom_id res chain seq x y z
N GLN A 1 -4.11 20.66 -6.02
CA GLN A 1 -3.04 19.82 -5.46
C GLN A 1 -3.60 18.75 -4.50
N LEU A 2 -4.20 19.12 -3.36
CA LEU A 2 -4.83 18.14 -2.46
C LEU A 2 -5.98 17.35 -3.11
N HIS A 3 -6.89 18.04 -3.79
CA HIS A 3 -8.00 17.39 -4.51
C HIS A 3 -7.50 16.35 -5.54
N THR A 4 -6.41 16.66 -6.25
CA THR A 4 -5.77 15.75 -7.21
C THR A 4 -5.21 14.51 -6.52
N HIS A 5 -4.56 14.69 -5.37
CA HIS A 5 -4.03 13.58 -4.60
C HIS A 5 -5.15 12.66 -4.07
N ILE A 6 -6.26 13.24 -3.61
CA ILE A 6 -7.45 12.50 -3.19
C ILE A 6 -8.05 11.72 -4.37
N MET A 7 -8.17 12.35 -5.55
CA MET A 7 -8.66 11.67 -6.75
C MET A 7 -7.77 10.49 -7.15
N ASN A 8 -6.45 10.64 -7.06
CA ASN A 8 -5.50 9.56 -7.35
C ASN A 8 -5.63 8.38 -6.38
N ILE A 9 -5.79 8.65 -5.08
CA ILE A 9 -6.03 7.60 -4.08
C ILE A 9 -7.35 6.86 -4.40
N LYS A 10 -8.43 7.59 -4.66
CA LYS A 10 -9.75 7.01 -4.99
C LYS A 10 -9.68 6.14 -6.26
N GLY A 11 -9.01 6.63 -7.31
CA GLY A 11 -8.84 5.90 -8.56
C GLY A 11 -8.01 4.63 -8.38
N TRP A 12 -6.89 4.73 -7.65
CA TRP A 12 -6.06 3.58 -7.32
C TRP A 12 -6.82 2.52 -6.51
N LEU A 13 -7.54 2.96 -5.48
CA LEU A 13 -8.31 2.08 -4.60
C LEU A 13 -9.37 1.29 -5.40
N ARG A 14 -10.09 1.96 -6.30
CA ARG A 14 -11.12 1.34 -7.16
C ARG A 14 -10.54 0.42 -8.23
N GLY A 15 -9.31 0.68 -8.69
CA GLY A 15 -8.67 -0.11 -9.74
C GLY A 15 -7.97 -1.37 -9.24
N ILE A 16 -7.36 -1.32 -8.05
CA ILE A 16 -6.57 -2.44 -7.50
C ILE A 16 -7.41 -3.35 -6.61
N HIS A 17 -8.30 -2.77 -5.78
CA HIS A 17 -9.03 -3.53 -4.78
C HIS A 17 -10.48 -3.74 -5.20
N HIS A 18 -10.87 -5.01 -5.36
CA HIS A 18 -12.26 -5.37 -5.72
C HIS A 18 -13.24 -5.13 -4.56
N LYS A 19 -12.80 -5.36 -3.32
CA LYS A 19 -13.55 -5.05 -2.10
C LYS A 19 -12.63 -4.35 -1.11
N CYS A 20 -13.04 -3.17 -0.66
CA CYS A 20 -12.33 -2.43 0.38
C CYS A 20 -13.09 -2.60 1.68
N SER A 21 -12.37 -2.86 2.77
CA SER A 21 -12.94 -2.89 4.11
C SER A 21 -12.38 -1.73 4.93
N PRO A 22 -13.19 -1.04 5.75
CA PRO A 22 -12.74 0.06 6.60
C PRO A 22 -11.61 -0.34 7.55
N GLU A 23 -11.62 -1.58 8.02
CA GLU A 23 -10.67 -2.11 9.00
C GLU A 23 -9.25 -2.20 8.43
N ARG A 24 -9.11 -2.19 7.09
CA ARG A 24 -7.82 -2.25 6.38
C ARG A 24 -7.42 -0.92 5.74
N LEU A 25 -8.13 0.17 6.03
CA LEU A 25 -7.92 1.47 5.38
C LEU A 25 -6.47 1.95 5.47
N GLN A 26 -5.85 1.82 6.65
CA GLN A 26 -4.46 2.24 6.84
C GLN A 26 -3.48 1.41 5.99
N SER A 27 -3.72 0.11 5.81
CA SER A 27 -2.89 -0.75 4.96
C SER A 27 -2.99 -0.33 3.49
N TYR A 28 -4.18 0.00 3.01
CA TYR A 28 -4.37 0.53 1.64
C TYR A 28 -3.60 1.85 1.45
N LEU A 29 -3.68 2.77 2.42
CA LEU A 29 -2.95 4.03 2.37
C LEU A 29 -1.43 3.82 2.41
N ASN A 30 -0.94 2.89 3.24
CA ASN A 30 0.47 2.57 3.33
C ASN A 30 1.01 2.02 1.99
N GLU A 31 0.25 1.13 1.35
CA GLU A 31 0.60 0.60 0.03
C GLU A 31 0.59 1.69 -1.04
N TYR A 32 -0.47 2.50 -1.09
CA TYR A 32 -0.57 3.61 -2.04
C TYR A 32 0.62 4.56 -1.90
N HIS A 33 0.94 5.02 -0.69
CA HIS A 33 2.07 5.93 -0.47
C HIS A 33 3.40 5.26 -0.78
N PHE A 34 3.55 3.97 -0.48
CA PHE A 34 4.75 3.23 -0.84
C PHE A 34 4.99 3.25 -2.36
N ARG A 35 3.94 3.03 -3.16
CA ARG A 35 4.01 3.09 -4.62
C ARG A 35 4.16 4.53 -5.14
N PHE A 36 3.34 5.45 -4.63
CA PHE A 36 3.30 6.86 -5.06
C PHE A 36 4.65 7.55 -4.88
N ASN A 37 5.33 7.31 -3.75
CA ASN A 37 6.64 7.88 -3.44
C ASN A 37 7.78 7.28 -4.28
N ARG A 38 7.56 6.11 -4.90
CA ARG A 38 8.55 5.39 -5.73
C ARG A 38 8.16 5.36 -7.20
N ARG A 39 7.15 6.12 -7.64
CA ARG A 39 6.65 6.07 -9.02
C ARG A 39 7.70 6.40 -10.08
N TRP A 40 8.73 7.16 -9.70
CA TRP A 40 9.86 7.51 -10.57
C TRP A 40 11.04 6.52 -10.46
N PHE A 41 10.99 5.60 -9.50
CA PHE A 41 12.04 4.63 -9.17
C PHE A 41 11.48 3.21 -9.07
N MET A 42 10.69 2.81 -10.07
CA MET A 42 9.94 1.54 -10.05
C MET A 42 10.86 0.33 -9.88
N ASN A 43 12.04 0.34 -10.50
CA ASN A 43 13.04 -0.73 -10.38
C ASN A 43 13.51 -0.96 -8.93
N SER A 44 13.38 0.05 -8.04
CA SER A 44 13.76 -0.07 -6.63
C SER A 44 12.69 -0.74 -5.76
N ILE A 45 11.46 -0.93 -6.27
CA ILE A 45 10.32 -1.42 -5.49
C ILE A 45 10.56 -2.83 -4.98
N TYR A 46 10.95 -3.74 -5.88
CA TYR A 46 11.18 -5.15 -5.54
C TYR A 46 12.23 -5.31 -4.45
N HIS A 47 13.42 -4.72 -4.64
CA HIS A 47 14.50 -4.80 -3.67
C HIS A 47 14.08 -4.22 -2.30
N LYS A 48 13.39 -3.08 -2.28
CA LYS A 48 12.91 -2.47 -1.03
C LYS A 48 11.85 -3.31 -0.31
N LEU A 49 10.99 -4.01 -1.05
CA LEU A 49 10.03 -4.95 -0.46
C LEU A 49 10.76 -6.12 0.21
N MET A 50 11.70 -6.75 -0.50
CA MET A 50 12.47 -7.88 0.03
C MET A 50 13.22 -7.51 1.31
N VAL A 51 13.92 -6.36 1.30
CA VAL A 51 14.62 -5.86 2.49
C VAL A 51 13.66 -5.68 3.66
N ARG A 52 12.48 -5.08 3.44
CA ARG A 52 11.49 -4.89 4.50
C ARG A 52 10.91 -6.20 5.02
N CYS A 53 10.65 -7.17 4.15
CA CYS A 53 10.16 -8.49 4.55
C CYS A 53 11.15 -9.23 5.46
N ILE A 54 12.45 -9.02 5.27
CA ILE A 54 13.50 -9.63 6.10
C ILE A 54 13.66 -8.90 7.44
N LEU A 55 13.59 -7.56 7.42
CA LEU A 55 13.84 -6.74 8.62
C LEU A 55 12.64 -6.67 9.58
N GLU A 56 11.42 -6.76 9.04
CA GLU A 56 10.20 -6.64 9.84
C GLU A 56 9.85 -7.95 10.57
N LYS A 57 9.25 -7.82 11.75
CA LYS A 57 8.78 -8.98 12.52
C LYS A 57 7.63 -9.66 11.78
N PRO A 58 7.59 -11.00 11.72
CA PRO A 58 6.52 -11.73 11.06
C PRO A 58 5.18 -11.43 11.75
N MET A 59 4.15 -11.19 10.94
CA MET A 59 2.79 -10.93 11.43
C MET A 59 2.03 -12.27 11.58
N PRO A 60 1.52 -12.60 12.78
CA PRO A 60 0.73 -13.81 12.99
C PRO A 60 -0.58 -13.78 12.18
N TYR A 61 -1.00 -14.93 11.67
CA TYR A 61 -2.22 -15.06 10.87
C TYR A 61 -3.48 -14.55 11.59
N GLY A 62 -3.56 -14.72 12.92
CA GLY A 62 -4.66 -14.20 13.72
C GLY A 62 -4.82 -12.68 13.68
N LYS A 63 -3.74 -11.92 13.43
CA LYS A 63 -3.79 -10.45 13.26
C LYS A 63 -4.08 -10.02 11.82
N LEU A 64 -3.91 -10.92 10.85
CA LEU A 64 -4.21 -10.67 9.43
C LEU A 64 -5.71 -10.86 9.12
N ARG A 65 -6.42 -11.66 9.93
CA ARG A 65 -7.84 -11.91 9.79
C ARG A 65 -8.64 -10.83 10.51
N VAL A 66 -8.74 -9.68 9.85
CA VAL A 66 -9.86 -8.74 10.04
C VAL A 66 -11.04 -9.21 9.22
#